data_AF-A0A9W6W8E4-F1
#
_entry.id   AF-A0A9W6W8E4-F1
#
_cell.length_a   1.000
_cell.length_b   1.000
_cell.length_c   1.000
_cell.angle_alpha   90.00
_cell.angle_beta   90.00
_cell.angle_gamma   90.00
#
_symmetry.space_group_name_H-M   'P 1'
#
loop_
_entity.id
_entity.type
_entity.pdbx_description
1 polymer ?
#
loop_
_entity_poly.entity_id
_entity_poly.type
_entity_poly.pdbx_seq_one_letter_code
_entity_poly.pdbx_strand_id
1 'polypeptide(L)'
;MDTSVRKPRPGRAAPAEPGGLMALQRAAGNRAVASLLGRPAVQRAMAVPAVQGTAQLRQRARDKLNAVHDVLARMGPGIPGPNFQLLLTVTNYKTASPAYTQLAANGDIQVTLEKWYLRGSSIGEIVGLCCHELGVHELADKLLSPAERGLEANAGTADEQVPGTAFGMRPGRTFRLGAYTGAADPRQLDHVNIARFASPRRQVYEDTMVSAGDAIDATAGISLDEKRERHLELVKTFLFDVARIIVTDDGGPEATFANRDAITEVMLAYRRQLIATHRQAHPWIASPVVRLMRPGEVLGKLVDFAWHFVTG
;
A
#
# COMPACT_ATOMS: atom_id res chain seq x y z
N MET A 1 -23.42 66.28 -9.20
CA MET A 1 -22.21 65.43 -9.18
C MET A 1 -22.48 64.32 -8.18
N ASP A 2 -22.84 63.15 -8.69
CA ASP A 2 -23.30 62.00 -7.90
C ASP A 2 -22.15 60.99 -7.82
N THR A 3 -21.54 60.85 -6.65
CA THR A 3 -20.39 59.96 -6.41
C THR A 3 -20.86 58.63 -5.86
N SER A 4 -21.43 57.79 -6.74
CA SER A 4 -21.75 56.40 -6.37
C SER A 4 -20.45 55.60 -6.14
N VAL A 5 -20.26 55.13 -4.91
CA VAL A 5 -19.18 54.22 -4.51
C VAL A 5 -19.52 52.81 -5.01
N ARG A 6 -18.81 52.33 -6.03
CA ARG A 6 -18.89 50.94 -6.49
C ARG A 6 -18.29 49.99 -5.44
N LYS A 7 -19.11 49.10 -4.88
CA LYS A 7 -18.62 47.95 -4.09
C LYS A 7 -17.72 47.05 -4.95
N PRO A 8 -16.59 46.56 -4.41
CA PRO A 8 -15.74 45.62 -5.13
C PRO A 8 -16.47 44.29 -5.34
N ARG A 9 -16.42 43.76 -6.56
CA ARG A 9 -16.90 42.40 -6.86
C ARG A 9 -16.00 41.40 -6.13
N PRO A 10 -16.57 40.30 -5.57
CA PRO A 10 -15.76 39.24 -4.99
C PRO A 10 -14.83 38.66 -6.07
N GLY A 11 -13.54 38.73 -5.79
CA GLY A 11 -12.51 38.17 -6.66
C GLY A 11 -12.73 36.67 -6.85
N ARG A 12 -12.69 36.23 -8.11
CA ARG A 12 -12.67 34.83 -8.48
C ARG A 12 -11.46 34.19 -7.79
N ALA A 13 -11.70 33.25 -6.88
CA ALA A 13 -10.64 32.53 -6.18
C ALA A 13 -9.65 31.98 -7.21
N ALA A 14 -8.35 32.20 -6.97
CA ALA A 14 -7.30 31.62 -7.79
C ALA A 14 -7.47 30.09 -7.80
N PRO A 15 -7.28 29.41 -8.95
CA PRO A 15 -7.30 27.96 -8.99
C PRO A 15 -6.24 27.43 -8.02
N ALA A 16 -6.63 26.51 -7.13
CA ALA A 16 -5.69 25.86 -6.23
C ALA A 16 -4.59 25.18 -7.06
N GLU A 17 -3.34 25.47 -6.73
CA GLU A 17 -2.17 24.80 -7.31
C GLU A 17 -2.35 23.27 -7.21
N PRO A 18 -2.09 22.49 -8.28
CA PRO A 18 -2.29 21.04 -8.29
C PRO A 18 -1.63 20.30 -7.12
N GLY A 19 -0.49 20.80 -6.65
CA GLY A 19 0.22 20.25 -5.48
C GLY A 19 -0.50 20.49 -4.15
N GLY A 20 -1.19 21.62 -4.00
CA GLY A 20 -1.95 21.94 -2.79
C GLY A 20 -3.19 21.05 -2.63
N LEU A 21 -3.84 20.69 -3.75
CA LEU A 21 -4.99 19.80 -3.73
C LEU A 21 -4.58 18.37 -3.34
N MET A 22 -3.44 17.88 -3.85
CA MET A 22 -2.87 16.58 -3.47
C MET A 22 -2.43 16.53 -2.01
N ALA A 23 -1.78 17.59 -1.50
CA ALA A 23 -1.41 17.66 -0.09
C ALA A 23 -2.63 17.69 0.84
N LEU A 24 -3.67 18.44 0.47
CA LEU A 24 -4.95 18.46 1.19
C LEU A 24 -5.66 17.10 1.13
N GLN A 25 -5.60 16.44 -0.03
CA GLN A 25 -6.17 15.11 -0.25
C GLN A 25 -5.47 14.04 0.58
N ARG A 26 -4.14 14.11 0.70
CA ARG A 26 -3.34 13.24 1.57
C ARG A 26 -3.56 13.52 3.07
N ALA A 27 -3.78 14.78 3.46
CA ALA A 27 -3.96 15.15 4.87
C ALA A 27 -5.40 14.95 5.39
N ALA A 28 -6.41 15.22 4.56
CA ALA A 28 -7.82 15.20 4.97
C ALA A 28 -8.57 13.96 4.46
N GLY A 29 -7.96 13.18 3.56
CA GLY A 29 -8.62 12.13 2.82
C GLY A 29 -9.55 12.67 1.72
N ASN A 30 -9.69 11.91 0.63
CA ASN A 30 -10.50 12.31 -0.54
C ASN A 30 -11.94 12.66 -0.18
N ARG A 31 -12.51 12.00 0.83
CA ARG A 31 -13.90 12.22 1.26
C ARG A 31 -14.08 13.61 1.88
N ALA A 32 -13.11 14.07 2.69
CA ALA A 32 -13.13 15.42 3.25
C ALA A 32 -12.83 16.48 2.17
N VAL A 33 -11.92 16.20 1.24
CA VAL A 33 -11.62 17.12 0.13
C VAL A 33 -12.80 17.26 -0.83
N ALA A 34 -13.50 16.17 -1.18
CA ALA A 34 -14.71 16.23 -1.99
C ALA A 34 -15.83 17.01 -1.29
N SER A 35 -15.98 16.84 0.03
CA SER A 35 -16.90 17.64 0.85
C SER A 35 -16.52 19.12 0.89
N LEU A 36 -15.23 19.45 0.95
CA LEU A 36 -14.71 20.83 0.95
C LEU A 36 -14.90 21.53 -0.40
N LEU A 37 -14.80 20.80 -1.51
CA LEU A 37 -14.90 21.36 -2.85
C LEU A 37 -16.36 21.52 -3.34
N GLY A 38 -17.36 21.06 -2.59
CA GLY A 38 -18.78 21.17 -2.95
C GLY A 38 -19.12 20.49 -4.29
N ARG A 39 -18.28 19.57 -4.76
CA ARG A 39 -18.51 18.77 -5.96
C ARG A 39 -18.88 17.36 -5.54
N PRO A 40 -19.89 16.71 -6.16
CA PRO A 40 -19.99 15.27 -6.06
C PRO A 40 -18.65 14.70 -6.52
N ALA A 41 -18.03 13.85 -5.68
CA ALA A 41 -16.82 13.15 -6.09
C ALA A 41 -17.11 12.49 -7.44
N VAL A 42 -16.36 12.85 -8.48
CA VAL A 42 -16.47 12.20 -9.79
C VAL A 42 -16.01 10.77 -9.57
N GLN A 43 -16.96 9.87 -9.32
CA GLN A 43 -16.75 8.44 -9.16
C GLN A 43 -16.34 7.89 -10.53
N ARG A 44 -15.04 7.77 -10.77
CA ARG A 44 -14.53 6.90 -11.84
C ARG A 44 -13.85 5.74 -11.16
N ALA A 45 -14.51 4.59 -11.19
CA ALA A 45 -13.98 3.34 -10.69
C ALA A 45 -12.73 2.95 -11.50
N MET A 46 -11.77 2.30 -10.85
CA MET A 46 -10.79 1.50 -11.58
C MET A 46 -11.55 0.44 -12.36
N ALA A 47 -11.44 0.47 -13.69
CA ALA A 47 -11.97 -0.59 -14.52
C ALA A 47 -11.01 -1.76 -14.43
N VAL A 48 -11.33 -2.74 -13.59
CA VAL A 48 -10.56 -3.99 -13.49
C VAL A 48 -11.20 -4.99 -14.47
N PRO A 49 -10.61 -5.28 -15.65
CA PRO A 49 -11.12 -6.29 -16.58
C PRO A 49 -11.11 -7.69 -15.94
N ALA A 50 -11.81 -8.63 -16.58
CA ALA A 50 -11.96 -10.00 -16.11
C ALA A 50 -10.60 -10.70 -15.89
N VAL A 51 -10.53 -11.53 -14.84
CA VAL A 51 -9.35 -12.32 -14.48
C VAL A 51 -9.01 -13.30 -15.61
N GLN A 52 -7.84 -13.12 -16.25
CA GLN A 52 -7.37 -14.00 -17.33
C GLN A 52 -6.62 -15.23 -16.78
N GLY A 53 -6.71 -16.37 -17.48
CA GLY A 53 -6.05 -17.63 -17.08
C GLY A 53 -6.83 -18.53 -16.10
N THR A 54 -8.11 -18.23 -15.84
CA THR A 54 -8.92 -18.92 -14.82
C THR A 54 -9.53 -20.26 -15.26
N ALA A 55 -9.49 -20.58 -16.56
CA ALA A 55 -10.12 -21.79 -17.12
C ALA A 55 -9.57 -23.08 -16.49
N GLN A 56 -8.30 -23.09 -16.06
CA GLN A 56 -7.64 -24.25 -15.43
C GLN A 56 -7.64 -24.19 -13.89
N LEU A 57 -8.22 -23.16 -13.28
CA LEU A 57 -8.31 -23.05 -11.82
C LEU A 57 -9.46 -23.90 -11.29
N ARG A 58 -9.35 -24.34 -10.02
CA ARG A 58 -10.51 -24.92 -9.31
C ARG A 58 -11.48 -23.79 -8.95
N GLN A 59 -12.77 -24.10 -8.80
CA GLN A 59 -13.81 -23.10 -8.50
C GLN A 59 -13.44 -22.21 -7.31
N ARG A 60 -13.01 -22.81 -6.19
CA ARG A 60 -12.56 -22.08 -5.00
C ARG A 60 -11.46 -21.03 -5.27
N ALA A 61 -10.53 -21.32 -6.19
CA ALA A 61 -9.47 -20.37 -6.54
C ALA A 61 -10.01 -19.22 -7.41
N ARG A 62 -10.98 -19.49 -8.29
CA ARG A 62 -11.70 -18.46 -9.04
C ARG A 62 -12.51 -17.55 -8.12
N ASP A 63 -13.27 -18.12 -7.19
CA ASP A 63 -14.06 -17.35 -6.23
C ASP A 63 -13.16 -16.43 -5.39
N LYS A 64 -11.99 -16.93 -4.98
CA LYS A 64 -10.99 -16.14 -4.26
C LYS A 64 -10.46 -14.98 -5.12
N LEU A 65 -10.09 -15.23 -6.37
CA LEU A 65 -9.64 -14.16 -7.28
C LEU A 65 -10.73 -13.15 -7.57
N ASN A 66 -11.98 -13.58 -7.76
CA ASN A 66 -13.11 -12.68 -7.96
C ASN A 66 -13.33 -11.80 -6.73
N ALA A 67 -13.23 -12.37 -5.52
CA ALA A 67 -13.34 -11.57 -4.30
C ALA A 67 -12.20 -10.56 -4.12
N VAL A 68 -10.97 -10.91 -4.54
CA VAL A 68 -9.84 -9.97 -4.60
C VAL A 68 -10.10 -8.88 -5.63
N HIS A 69 -10.50 -9.26 -6.84
CA HIS A 69 -10.85 -8.35 -7.93
C HIS A 69 -11.94 -7.36 -7.50
N ASP A 70 -13.01 -7.83 -6.87
CA ASP A 70 -14.11 -7.00 -6.38
C ASP A 70 -13.63 -5.96 -5.35
N VAL A 71 -12.69 -6.32 -4.47
CA VAL A 71 -12.08 -5.38 -3.52
C VAL A 71 -11.25 -4.34 -4.28
N LEU A 72 -10.36 -4.78 -5.17
CA LEU A 72 -9.46 -3.87 -5.91
C LEU A 72 -10.24 -2.93 -6.84
N ALA A 73 -11.31 -3.40 -7.48
CA ALA A 73 -12.19 -2.58 -8.32
C ALA A 73 -12.97 -1.50 -7.52
N ARG A 74 -13.13 -1.73 -6.21
CA ARG A 74 -13.80 -0.81 -5.28
C ARG A 74 -12.83 0.10 -4.54
N MET A 75 -11.53 -0.10 -4.66
CA MET A 75 -10.55 0.89 -4.23
C MET A 75 -10.87 2.17 -4.99
N GLY A 76 -11.48 3.13 -4.29
CA GLY A 76 -12.10 4.29 -4.92
C GLY A 76 -11.07 5.22 -5.58
N PRO A 77 -11.44 6.47 -5.91
CA PRO A 77 -10.50 7.47 -6.45
C PRO A 77 -9.36 7.87 -5.47
N GLY A 78 -9.22 7.16 -4.34
CA GLY A 78 -8.14 7.24 -3.34
C GLY A 78 -6.77 6.83 -3.86
N ILE A 79 -6.72 6.19 -5.04
CA ILE A 79 -5.51 6.13 -5.85
C ILE A 79 -5.59 7.29 -6.84
N PRO A 80 -4.91 8.44 -6.59
CA PRO A 80 -4.75 9.40 -7.65
C PRO A 80 -3.97 8.69 -8.78
N GLY A 81 -4.35 8.86 -10.04
CA GLY A 81 -3.70 8.14 -11.13
C GLY A 81 -4.56 8.04 -12.39
N PRO A 82 -3.96 7.86 -13.57
CA PRO A 82 -4.65 7.86 -14.86
C PRO A 82 -5.65 6.69 -14.97
N ASN A 83 -6.54 6.72 -15.97
CA ASN A 83 -7.45 5.61 -16.28
C ASN A 83 -6.62 4.38 -16.72
N PHE A 84 -6.10 3.58 -15.79
CA PHE A 84 -5.46 2.31 -16.08
C PHE A 84 -6.41 1.16 -15.73
N GLN A 85 -6.32 0.08 -16.49
CA GLN A 85 -6.93 -1.18 -16.12
C GLN A 85 -5.97 -1.97 -15.23
N LEU A 86 -6.51 -2.59 -14.19
CA LEU A 86 -5.76 -3.57 -13.41
C LEU A 86 -6.06 -4.96 -13.95
N LEU A 87 -5.04 -5.64 -14.47
CA LEU A 87 -5.15 -7.03 -14.88
C LEU A 87 -4.55 -7.92 -13.79
N LEU A 88 -5.39 -8.77 -13.19
CA LEU A 88 -4.93 -9.86 -12.33
C LEU A 88 -4.73 -11.11 -13.18
N THR A 89 -3.50 -11.61 -13.20
CA THR A 89 -3.15 -12.88 -13.87
C THR A 89 -2.63 -13.88 -12.85
N VAL A 90 -2.80 -15.17 -13.15
CA VAL A 90 -2.25 -16.25 -12.34
C VAL A 90 -1.29 -17.07 -13.18
N THR A 91 -0.08 -17.22 -12.69
CA THR A 91 0.96 -18.05 -13.30
C THR A 91 1.31 -19.23 -12.42
N ASN A 92 2.15 -20.13 -12.92
CA ASN A 92 2.72 -21.25 -12.19
C ASN A 92 4.18 -21.42 -12.61
N TYR A 93 4.94 -20.33 -12.59
CA TYR A 93 6.37 -20.39 -12.91
C TYR A 93 7.16 -21.05 -11.78
N LYS A 94 6.52 -21.24 -10.61
CA LYS A 94 7.16 -21.80 -9.40
C LYS A 94 8.35 -20.94 -8.97
N THR A 95 8.25 -19.64 -9.17
CA THR A 95 9.22 -18.69 -8.64
C THR A 95 9.03 -18.53 -7.13
N ALA A 96 10.10 -18.06 -6.49
CA ALA A 96 10.06 -17.64 -5.09
C ALA A 96 9.16 -16.41 -4.89
N SER A 97 9.14 -15.47 -5.84
CA SER A 97 8.32 -14.26 -5.74
C SER A 97 6.83 -14.57 -5.89
N PRO A 98 5.99 -14.21 -4.89
CA PRO A 98 4.56 -14.55 -4.92
C PRO A 98 3.75 -13.75 -5.93
N ALA A 99 4.24 -12.56 -6.26
CA ALA A 99 3.72 -11.74 -7.33
C ALA A 99 4.85 -10.92 -7.95
N TYR A 100 4.51 -10.29 -9.08
CA TYR A 100 5.26 -9.20 -9.65
C TYR A 100 4.32 -8.35 -10.48
N THR A 101 4.71 -7.10 -10.71
CA THR A 101 3.95 -6.15 -11.52
C THR A 101 4.65 -5.83 -12.83
N GLN A 102 3.85 -5.60 -13.86
CA GLN A 102 4.32 -5.13 -15.16
C GLN A 102 3.39 -4.04 -15.66
N LEU A 103 4.00 -2.95 -16.14
CA LEU A 103 3.29 -1.95 -16.91
C LEU A 103 3.13 -2.45 -18.36
N ALA A 104 1.89 -2.63 -18.79
CA ALA A 104 1.58 -2.94 -20.18
C ALA A 104 1.84 -1.73 -21.08
N ALA A 105 2.09 -1.97 -22.37
CA ALA A 105 2.41 -0.92 -23.35
C ALA A 105 1.30 0.14 -23.50
N ASN A 106 0.07 -0.19 -23.15
CA ASN A 106 -1.08 0.71 -23.17
C ASN A 106 -1.26 1.51 -21.85
N GLY A 107 -0.34 1.36 -20.89
CA GLY A 107 -0.40 2.03 -19.59
C GLY A 107 -1.21 1.30 -18.52
N ASP A 108 -1.78 0.13 -18.84
CA ASP A 108 -2.45 -0.75 -17.88
C ASP A 108 -1.44 -1.41 -16.95
N ILE A 109 -1.89 -1.74 -15.74
CA ILE A 109 -1.05 -2.39 -14.73
C ILE A 109 -1.46 -3.85 -14.65
N GLN A 110 -0.50 -4.76 -14.85
CA GLN A 110 -0.71 -6.19 -14.66
C GLN A 110 -0.01 -6.65 -13.39
N VAL A 111 -0.78 -7.20 -12.44
CA VAL A 111 -0.25 -7.94 -11.29
C VAL A 111 -0.37 -9.42 -11.59
N THR A 112 0.77 -10.12 -11.61
CA THR A 112 0.83 -11.56 -11.83
C THR A 112 1.06 -12.28 -10.52
N LEU A 113 0.12 -13.14 -10.12
CA LEU A 113 0.20 -13.94 -8.90
C LEU A 113 0.66 -15.36 -9.19
N GLU A 114 1.57 -15.89 -8.38
CA GLU A 114 1.90 -17.31 -8.40
C GLU A 114 0.74 -18.16 -7.86
N LYS A 115 0.48 -19.28 -8.54
CA LYS A 115 -0.62 -20.21 -8.20
C LYS A 115 -0.48 -20.77 -6.79
N TRP A 116 0.75 -20.99 -6.32
CA TRP A 116 0.97 -21.49 -4.96
C TRP A 116 0.54 -20.46 -3.91
N TYR A 117 0.79 -19.17 -4.15
CA TYR A 117 0.38 -18.09 -3.27
C TYR A 117 -1.14 -17.98 -3.22
N LEU A 118 -1.78 -17.95 -4.38
CA LEU A 118 -3.24 -17.94 -4.48
C LEU A 118 -3.91 -19.09 -3.71
N ARG A 119 -3.26 -20.27 -3.66
CA ARG A 119 -3.78 -21.42 -2.92
C ARG A 119 -3.64 -21.25 -1.41
N GLY A 120 -2.47 -20.85 -0.93
CA GLY A 120 -2.12 -20.78 0.49
C GLY A 120 -2.70 -19.58 1.22
N SER A 121 -2.81 -18.44 0.54
CA SER A 121 -3.12 -17.14 1.15
C SER A 121 -4.62 -16.87 1.23
N SER A 122 -5.02 -16.12 2.25
CA SER A 122 -6.35 -15.54 2.41
C SER A 122 -6.61 -14.41 1.40
N ILE A 123 -7.86 -13.95 1.30
CA ILE A 123 -8.21 -12.81 0.45
C ILE A 123 -7.50 -11.53 0.96
N GLY A 124 -7.45 -11.33 2.28
CA GLY A 124 -6.78 -10.16 2.88
C GLY A 124 -5.27 -10.13 2.59
N GLU A 125 -4.59 -11.28 2.69
CA GLU A 125 -3.17 -11.40 2.33
C GLU A 125 -2.93 -11.09 0.85
N ILE A 126 -3.76 -11.61 -0.06
CA ILE A 126 -3.64 -11.35 -1.51
C ILE A 126 -3.90 -9.88 -1.82
N VAL A 127 -4.93 -9.27 -1.21
CA VAL A 127 -5.19 -7.83 -1.35
C VAL A 127 -4.00 -7.02 -0.84
N GLY A 128 -3.39 -7.40 0.28
CA GLY A 128 -2.19 -6.75 0.82
C GLY A 128 -0.99 -6.86 -0.12
N LEU A 129 -0.77 -8.03 -0.72
CA LEU A 129 0.25 -8.22 -1.74
C LEU A 129 -0.03 -7.35 -2.98
N CYS A 130 -1.28 -7.31 -3.46
CA CYS A 130 -1.64 -6.42 -4.56
C CYS A 130 -1.43 -4.93 -4.19
N CYS A 131 -1.65 -4.53 -2.94
CA CYS A 131 -1.38 -3.17 -2.50
C CYS A 131 0.12 -2.85 -2.52
N HIS A 132 0.99 -3.82 -2.21
CA HIS A 132 2.45 -3.68 -2.34
C HIS A 132 2.81 -3.46 -3.81
N GLU A 133 2.41 -4.41 -4.64
CA GLU A 133 2.64 -4.42 -6.09
C GLU A 133 2.20 -3.11 -6.77
N LEU A 134 0.99 -2.66 -6.46
CA LEU A 134 0.45 -1.40 -7.00
C LEU A 134 1.09 -0.18 -6.34
N GLY A 135 1.08 -0.10 -5.01
CA GLY A 135 1.46 1.10 -4.27
C GLY A 135 2.95 1.39 -4.33
N VAL A 136 3.78 0.34 -4.20
CA VAL A 136 5.23 0.43 -4.16
C VAL A 136 5.82 0.54 -5.55
N HIS A 137 5.45 -0.32 -6.50
CA HIS A 137 6.15 -0.36 -7.79
C HIS A 137 5.54 0.57 -8.86
N GLU A 138 4.22 0.72 -8.93
CA GLU A 138 3.59 1.39 -10.08
C GLU A 138 2.97 2.75 -9.77
N LEU A 139 2.14 2.81 -8.73
CA LEU A 139 1.37 4.01 -8.40
C LEU A 139 2.30 5.11 -7.94
N ALA A 140 3.30 4.81 -7.11
CA ALA A 140 4.26 5.82 -6.69
C ALA A 140 5.00 6.46 -7.88
N ASP A 141 5.45 5.68 -8.85
CA ASP A 141 6.13 6.23 -10.03
C ASP A 141 5.25 7.22 -10.81
N LYS A 142 3.95 6.92 -10.89
CA LYS A 142 2.94 7.76 -11.54
C LYS A 142 2.53 8.97 -10.67
N LEU A 143 2.56 8.84 -9.36
CA LEU A 143 1.95 9.79 -8.43
C LEU A 143 2.89 10.79 -7.81
N LEU A 144 4.14 10.39 -7.62
CA LEU A 144 5.13 11.28 -7.05
C LEU A 144 5.32 12.47 -7.98
N SER A 145 5.34 13.67 -7.41
CA SER A 145 5.73 14.88 -8.11
C SER A 145 7.21 14.78 -8.54
N PRO A 146 7.67 15.62 -9.49
CA PRO A 146 9.09 15.70 -9.83
C PRO A 146 9.99 15.96 -8.61
N ALA A 147 9.53 16.77 -7.65
CA ALA A 147 10.27 17.05 -6.42
C ALA A 147 10.39 15.80 -5.53
N GLU A 148 9.30 15.05 -5.36
CA GLU A 148 9.30 13.80 -4.58
C GLU A 148 10.17 12.72 -5.22
N ARG A 149 10.12 12.58 -6.55
CA ARG A 149 11.06 11.69 -7.28
C ARG A 149 12.51 12.13 -7.11
N GLY A 150 12.78 13.43 -7.08
CA GLY A 150 14.11 13.97 -6.78
C GLY A 150 14.59 13.62 -5.37
N LEU A 151 13.70 13.60 -4.37
CA LEU A 151 14.02 13.15 -3.02
C LEU A 151 14.40 11.66 -3.00
N GLU A 152 13.64 10.80 -3.70
CA GLU A 152 13.95 9.37 -3.79
C GLU A 152 15.28 9.10 -4.50
N ALA A 153 15.53 9.76 -5.64
CA ALA A 153 16.76 9.61 -6.39
C ALA A 153 18.00 9.97 -5.56
N ASN A 154 17.88 10.96 -4.67
CA ASN A 154 18.98 11.36 -3.78
C ASN A 154 19.10 10.47 -2.55
N ALA A 155 17.97 10.07 -1.95
CA ALA A 155 17.95 9.26 -0.72
C ALA A 155 18.58 7.87 -0.90
N GLY A 156 18.48 7.30 -2.10
CA GLY A 156 19.11 6.02 -2.43
C GLY A 156 20.65 6.07 -2.51
N THR A 157 21.28 7.23 -2.61
CA THR A 157 22.73 7.32 -2.93
C THR A 157 23.67 7.23 -1.73
N ALA A 158 23.15 7.23 -0.51
CA ALA A 158 23.95 7.22 0.72
C ALA A 158 23.39 6.26 1.77
N ASP A 159 24.27 5.81 2.66
CA ASP A 159 23.88 5.12 3.89
C ASP A 159 23.00 6.06 4.74
N GLU A 160 21.94 5.52 5.32
CA GLU A 160 21.06 6.26 6.23
C GLU A 160 20.84 5.49 7.52
N GLN A 161 20.83 6.25 8.61
CA GLN A 161 20.35 5.79 9.91
C GLN A 161 18.89 6.23 10.04
N VAL A 162 17.98 5.30 9.79
CA VAL A 162 16.55 5.58 9.92
C VAL A 162 16.17 5.48 11.40
N PRO A 163 15.73 6.58 12.04
CA PRO A 163 15.32 6.52 13.43
C PRO A 163 14.02 5.72 13.55
N GLY A 164 13.93 4.83 14.53
CA GLY A 164 12.72 4.04 14.77
C GLY A 164 11.47 4.89 15.04
N THR A 165 11.64 6.16 15.42
CA THR A 165 10.54 7.13 15.57
C THR A 165 9.81 7.40 14.25
N ALA A 166 10.41 7.15 13.08
CA ALA A 166 9.69 7.21 11.78
C ALA A 166 8.55 6.19 11.70
N PHE A 167 8.62 5.14 12.52
CA PHE A 167 7.68 4.02 12.57
C PHE A 167 7.01 3.91 13.95
N GLY A 168 6.98 5.01 14.72
CA GLY A 168 6.27 5.07 15.99
C GLY A 168 6.94 4.30 17.14
N MET A 169 8.23 3.97 17.00
CA MET A 169 9.05 3.42 18.09
C MET A 169 9.48 4.53 19.05
N ARG A 170 9.93 4.13 20.24
CA ARG A 170 10.53 5.07 21.21
C ARG A 170 11.89 5.58 20.67
N PRO A 171 12.30 6.80 21.03
CA PRO A 171 13.64 7.31 20.68
C PRO A 171 14.75 6.35 21.13
N GLY A 172 15.83 6.26 20.35
CA GLY A 172 17.04 5.49 20.69
C GLY A 172 17.27 4.24 19.84
N ARG A 173 16.26 3.74 19.10
CA ARG A 173 16.44 2.70 18.10
C ARG A 173 16.71 3.32 16.73
N THR A 174 17.69 2.80 16.00
CA THR A 174 17.96 3.15 14.59
C THR A 174 18.12 1.88 13.75
N PHE A 175 17.80 1.98 12.47
CA PHE A 175 18.04 0.95 11.48
C PHE A 175 18.97 1.50 10.41
N ARG A 176 19.93 0.69 9.98
CA ARG A 176 20.85 1.06 8.92
C ARG A 176 20.27 0.61 7.59
N LEU A 177 20.19 1.54 6.63
CA LEU A 177 19.95 1.24 5.23
C LEU A 177 21.20 1.62 4.44
N GLY A 178 21.83 0.66 3.76
CA GLY A 178 22.99 0.92 2.93
C GLY A 178 22.64 1.72 1.67
N ALA A 179 23.58 2.48 1.12
CA ALA A 179 23.44 3.10 -0.19
C ALA A 179 23.07 2.07 -1.27
N TYR A 180 22.14 2.41 -2.17
CA TYR A 180 21.75 1.59 -3.31
C TYR A 180 22.81 1.64 -4.40
N THR A 181 23.34 0.49 -4.80
CA THR A 181 24.50 0.40 -5.70
C THR A 181 24.14 0.23 -7.18
N GLY A 182 22.88 0.43 -7.56
CA GLY A 182 22.43 0.34 -8.94
C GLY A 182 22.06 -1.08 -9.36
N ALA A 183 22.21 -1.41 -10.65
CA ALA A 183 21.66 -2.63 -11.25
C ALA A 183 22.23 -3.96 -10.71
N ALA A 184 23.38 -3.92 -10.05
CA ALA A 184 23.98 -5.11 -9.41
C ALA A 184 23.59 -5.26 -7.93
N ASP A 185 22.82 -4.29 -7.39
CA ASP A 185 22.29 -4.38 -6.02
C ASP A 185 21.23 -5.48 -5.97
N PRO A 186 21.31 -6.43 -5.01
CA PRO A 186 20.30 -7.47 -4.87
C PRO A 186 18.94 -6.95 -4.36
N ARG A 187 18.91 -5.73 -3.82
CA ARG A 187 17.69 -5.07 -3.31
C ARG A 187 16.92 -4.41 -4.44
N GLN A 188 15.64 -4.13 -4.24
CA GLN A 188 14.86 -3.33 -5.18
C GLN A 188 14.92 -1.84 -4.77
N LEU A 189 15.18 -0.94 -5.73
CA LEU A 189 15.29 0.50 -5.42
C LEU A 189 14.01 1.06 -4.78
N ASP A 190 12.85 0.62 -5.25
CA ASP A 190 11.56 0.97 -4.67
C ASP A 190 11.41 0.48 -3.20
N HIS A 191 11.88 -0.72 -2.87
CA HIS A 191 11.96 -1.23 -1.49
C HIS A 191 12.88 -0.36 -0.63
N VAL A 192 14.08 -0.07 -1.13
CA VAL A 192 15.01 0.82 -0.43
C VAL A 192 14.34 2.17 -0.17
N ASN A 193 13.65 2.73 -1.15
CA ASN A 193 12.95 4.01 -1.02
C ASN A 193 11.81 3.99 0.00
N ILE A 194 11.02 2.91 0.14
CA ILE A 194 9.97 2.87 1.17
C ILE A 194 10.51 2.81 2.60
N ALA A 195 11.71 2.29 2.79
CA ALA A 195 12.30 2.14 4.12
C ALA A 195 12.95 3.42 4.67
N ARG A 196 13.23 4.42 3.83
CA ARG A 196 13.91 5.68 4.20
C ARG A 196 13.04 6.59 5.07
N PHE A 197 13.64 7.43 5.91
CA PHE A 197 12.92 8.21 6.94
C PHE A 197 11.74 9.02 6.39
N ALA A 198 11.95 9.79 5.32
CA ALA A 198 10.95 10.68 4.72
C ALA A 198 10.48 10.19 3.34
N SER A 199 10.10 8.91 3.25
CA SER A 199 9.71 8.28 1.98
C SER A 199 8.31 8.72 1.51
N PRO A 200 8.18 9.43 0.37
CA PRO A 200 6.88 9.74 -0.20
C PRO A 200 6.22 8.50 -0.82
N ARG A 201 6.99 7.52 -1.31
CA ARG A 201 6.45 6.23 -1.81
C ARG A 201 5.83 5.39 -0.72
N ARG A 202 6.39 5.40 0.50
CA ARG A 202 5.75 4.74 1.64
C ARG A 202 4.35 5.32 1.91
N GLN A 203 4.18 6.63 1.76
CA GLN A 203 2.85 7.25 1.88
C GLN A 203 1.89 6.72 0.80
N VAL A 204 2.33 6.61 -0.45
CA VAL A 204 1.50 6.04 -1.54
C VAL A 204 1.10 4.59 -1.24
N TYR A 205 2.03 3.78 -0.71
CA TYR A 205 1.72 2.41 -0.31
C TYR A 205 0.71 2.36 0.85
N GLU A 206 0.90 3.21 1.86
CA GLU A 206 -0.02 3.34 3.00
C GLU A 206 -1.43 3.74 2.54
N ASP A 207 -1.54 4.78 1.70
CA ASP A 207 -2.83 5.26 1.15
C ASP A 207 -3.52 4.19 0.29
N THR A 208 -2.73 3.39 -0.45
CA THR A 208 -3.22 2.26 -1.25
C THR A 208 -3.80 1.18 -0.34
N MET A 209 -3.06 0.75 0.68
CA MET A 209 -3.53 -0.24 1.66
C MET A 209 -4.79 0.24 2.38
N VAL A 210 -4.82 1.51 2.78
CA VAL A 210 -5.97 2.07 3.50
C VAL A 210 -7.22 2.11 2.62
N SER A 211 -7.06 2.46 1.34
CA SER A 211 -8.14 2.42 0.34
C SER A 211 -8.68 1.00 0.11
N ALA A 212 -7.83 -0.02 0.16
CA ALA A 212 -8.28 -1.41 0.09
C ALA A 212 -9.08 -1.82 1.33
N GLY A 213 -8.69 -1.35 2.51
CA GLY A 213 -9.46 -1.59 3.74
C GLY A 213 -10.85 -0.96 3.69
N ASP A 214 -10.97 0.26 3.15
CA ASP A 214 -12.27 0.90 2.90
C ASP A 214 -13.12 0.08 1.92
N ALA A 215 -12.51 -0.47 0.87
CA ALA A 215 -13.20 -1.31 -0.10
C ALA A 215 -13.71 -2.63 0.51
N ILE A 216 -12.93 -3.27 1.39
CA ILE A 216 -13.35 -4.43 2.17
C ILE A 216 -14.54 -4.06 3.06
N ASP A 217 -14.47 -2.91 3.76
CA ASP A 217 -15.54 -2.46 4.66
C ASP A 217 -16.84 -2.16 3.90
N ALA A 218 -16.73 -1.64 2.68
CA ALA A 218 -17.86 -1.37 1.79
C ALA A 218 -18.40 -2.61 1.05
N THR A 219 -17.74 -3.77 1.16
CA THR A 219 -18.18 -5.00 0.48
C THR A 219 -19.50 -5.50 1.08
N ALA A 220 -20.53 -5.62 0.24
CA ALA A 220 -21.83 -6.16 0.60
C ALA A 220 -21.83 -7.69 0.54
N GLY A 221 -22.69 -8.34 1.32
CA GLY A 221 -22.89 -9.79 1.27
C GLY A 221 -21.86 -10.64 2.02
N ILE A 222 -20.83 -10.03 2.63
CA ILE A 222 -19.90 -10.72 3.53
C ILE A 222 -20.18 -10.36 4.99
N SER A 223 -19.90 -11.30 5.89
CA SER A 223 -20.14 -11.11 7.33
C SER A 223 -19.17 -10.08 7.95
N LEU A 224 -19.52 -9.54 9.12
CA LEU A 224 -18.62 -8.65 9.86
C LEU A 224 -17.32 -9.36 10.28
N ASP A 225 -17.39 -10.64 10.62
CA ASP A 225 -16.21 -11.40 11.01
C ASP A 225 -15.29 -11.67 9.82
N GLU A 226 -15.86 -11.92 8.64
CA GLU A 226 -15.09 -12.02 7.40
C GLU A 226 -14.41 -10.70 7.02
N LYS A 227 -15.09 -9.55 7.21
CA LYS A 227 -14.45 -8.22 7.03
C LYS A 227 -13.26 -8.04 7.97
N ARG A 228 -13.47 -8.35 9.25
CA ARG A 228 -12.43 -8.26 10.29
C ARG A 228 -11.23 -9.14 9.98
N GLU A 229 -11.44 -10.38 9.53
CA GLU A 229 -10.36 -11.27 9.11
C GLU A 229 -9.60 -10.68 7.92
N ARG A 230 -10.29 -10.23 6.87
CA ARG A 230 -9.66 -9.61 5.70
C ARG A 230 -8.87 -8.34 6.07
N HIS A 231 -9.40 -7.50 6.96
CA HIS A 231 -8.69 -6.31 7.47
C HIS A 231 -7.45 -6.67 8.28
N LEU A 232 -7.55 -7.67 9.16
CA LEU A 232 -6.43 -8.13 9.97
C LEU A 232 -5.29 -8.61 9.07
N GLU A 233 -5.60 -9.46 8.09
CA GLU A 233 -4.62 -10.03 7.17
C GLU A 233 -4.03 -8.98 6.22
N LEU A 234 -4.84 -8.04 5.72
CA LEU A 234 -4.35 -6.89 4.94
C LEU A 234 -3.31 -6.08 5.72
N VAL A 235 -3.63 -5.70 6.97
CA VAL A 235 -2.74 -4.88 7.80
C VAL A 235 -1.49 -5.67 8.21
N LYS A 236 -1.62 -6.97 8.51
CA LYS A 236 -0.45 -7.82 8.81
C LYS A 236 0.51 -7.88 7.64
N THR A 237 0.02 -8.13 6.42
CA THR A 237 0.85 -8.17 5.21
C THR A 237 1.58 -6.84 5.01
N PHE A 238 0.87 -5.71 5.07
CA PHE A 238 1.47 -4.38 4.95
C PHE A 238 2.56 -4.11 6.00
N LEU A 239 2.25 -4.37 7.27
CA LEU A 239 3.19 -4.12 8.36
C LEU A 239 4.43 -5.00 8.24
N PHE A 240 4.25 -6.27 7.86
CA PHE A 240 5.34 -7.23 7.74
C PHE A 240 6.29 -6.85 6.63
N ASP A 241 5.74 -6.46 5.48
CA ASP A 241 6.50 -6.03 4.32
C ASP A 241 7.40 -4.82 4.66
N VAL A 242 6.80 -3.74 5.18
CA VAL A 242 7.54 -2.54 5.57
C VAL A 242 8.58 -2.86 6.65
N ALA A 243 8.19 -3.59 7.71
CA ALA A 243 9.09 -3.90 8.81
C ALA A 243 10.25 -4.80 8.38
N ARG A 244 10.01 -5.82 7.55
CA ARG A 244 11.06 -6.70 7.02
C ARG A 244 12.06 -5.88 6.23
N ILE A 245 11.60 -5.05 5.29
CA ILE A 245 12.49 -4.26 4.43
C ILE A 245 13.39 -3.33 5.28
N ILE A 246 12.82 -2.63 6.26
CA ILE A 246 13.57 -1.71 7.13
C ILE A 246 14.59 -2.46 8.00
N VAL A 247 14.16 -3.54 8.66
CA VAL A 247 14.98 -4.23 9.66
C VAL A 247 16.11 -5.02 9.00
N THR A 248 15.87 -5.53 7.79
CA THR A 248 16.82 -6.40 7.10
C THR A 248 17.59 -5.71 5.98
N ASP A 249 17.35 -4.41 5.73
CA ASP A 249 17.83 -3.68 4.55
C ASP A 249 17.48 -4.43 3.25
N ASP A 250 16.18 -4.76 3.11
CA ASP A 250 15.62 -5.59 2.02
C ASP A 250 16.29 -6.98 1.88
N GLY A 251 16.82 -7.50 3.00
CA GLY A 251 17.44 -8.82 3.08
C GLY A 251 16.44 -9.97 2.90
N GLY A 252 16.95 -11.10 2.42
CA GLY A 252 16.17 -12.30 2.12
C GLY A 252 15.56 -13.04 3.33
N PRO A 253 15.06 -14.27 3.12
CA PRO A 253 14.43 -15.08 4.15
C PRO A 253 15.29 -15.27 5.40
N GLU A 254 16.58 -15.61 5.25
CA GLU A 254 17.50 -15.82 6.38
C GLU A 254 17.62 -14.59 7.28
N ALA A 255 17.75 -13.39 6.69
CA ALA A 255 17.78 -12.14 7.44
C ALA A 255 16.44 -11.89 8.16
N THR A 256 15.33 -12.22 7.50
CA THR A 256 13.98 -12.15 8.11
C THR A 256 13.87 -13.05 9.33
N PHE A 257 14.39 -14.28 9.25
CA PHE A 257 14.42 -15.23 10.34
C PHE A 257 15.29 -14.77 11.52
N ALA A 258 16.49 -14.27 11.23
CA ALA A 258 17.41 -13.79 12.24
C ALA A 258 16.88 -12.56 12.99
N ASN A 259 15.98 -11.78 12.38
CA ASN A 259 15.51 -10.51 12.92
C ASN A 259 14.02 -10.49 13.30
N ARG A 260 13.40 -11.65 13.51
CA ARG A 260 11.97 -11.80 13.88
C ARG A 260 11.50 -10.83 14.98
N ASP A 261 12.24 -10.74 16.08
CA ASP A 261 11.84 -9.90 17.21
C ASP A 261 11.85 -8.42 16.86
N ALA A 262 12.88 -7.96 16.14
CA ALA A 262 12.97 -6.58 15.66
C ALA A 262 11.89 -6.25 14.63
N ILE A 263 11.58 -7.18 13.72
CA ILE A 263 10.46 -7.05 12.76
C ILE A 263 9.14 -6.89 13.52
N THR A 264 8.90 -7.76 14.51
CA THR A 264 7.68 -7.69 15.34
C THR A 264 7.57 -6.36 16.07
N GLU A 265 8.68 -5.85 16.62
CA GLU A 265 8.72 -4.56 17.30
C GLU A 265 8.32 -3.41 16.36
N VAL A 266 8.90 -3.37 15.15
CA VAL A 266 8.58 -2.36 14.13
C VAL A 266 7.13 -2.49 13.68
N MET A 267 6.63 -3.70 13.41
CA MET A 267 5.23 -3.93 13.05
C MET A 267 4.27 -3.36 14.10
N LEU A 268 4.49 -3.68 15.37
CA LEU A 268 3.62 -3.22 16.47
C LEU A 268 3.71 -1.71 16.71
N ALA A 269 4.90 -1.13 16.50
CA ALA A 269 5.10 0.30 16.57
C ALA A 269 4.40 1.04 15.43
N TYR A 270 4.63 0.59 14.20
CA TYR A 270 4.08 1.25 13.03
C TYR A 270 2.56 1.11 12.97
N ARG A 271 2.01 -0.03 13.42
CA ARG A 271 0.57 -0.18 13.65
C ARG A 271 -0.04 0.92 14.51
N ARG A 272 0.62 1.32 15.62
CA ARG A 272 0.11 2.38 16.49
C ARG A 272 0.08 3.72 15.76
N GLN A 273 1.11 4.00 14.97
CA GLN A 273 1.17 5.20 14.14
C GLN A 273 0.08 5.18 13.06
N LEU A 274 -0.09 4.08 12.32
CA LEU A 274 -1.17 3.91 11.34
C LEU A 274 -2.54 4.20 11.96
N ILE A 275 -2.84 3.62 13.12
CA ILE A 275 -4.10 3.85 13.83
C ILE A 275 -4.22 5.33 14.22
N ALA A 276 -3.16 5.94 14.75
CA ALA A 276 -3.19 7.34 15.16
C ALA A 276 -3.48 8.28 13.97
N THR A 277 -2.86 8.02 12.82
CA THR A 277 -3.03 8.79 11.58
C THR A 277 -4.41 8.60 10.97
N HIS A 278 -4.88 7.35 10.80
CA HIS A 278 -5.99 7.05 9.90
C HIS A 278 -7.34 6.82 10.56
N ARG A 279 -7.39 6.57 11.88
CA ARG A 279 -8.64 6.14 12.57
C ARG A 279 -9.85 7.06 12.39
N GLN A 280 -9.64 8.35 12.14
CA GLN A 280 -10.72 9.31 11.95
C GLN A 280 -11.37 9.19 10.58
N ALA A 281 -10.56 9.01 9.52
CA ALA A 281 -11.04 8.88 8.15
C ALA A 281 -11.42 7.44 7.79
N HIS A 282 -10.79 6.45 8.44
CA HIS A 282 -10.89 5.02 8.13
C HIS A 282 -11.23 4.21 9.38
N PRO A 283 -12.49 4.19 9.84
CA PRO A 283 -12.87 3.61 11.14
C PRO A 283 -12.49 2.13 11.30
N TRP A 284 -12.43 1.37 10.21
CA TRP A 284 -12.05 -0.05 10.21
C TRP A 284 -10.63 -0.28 10.76
N ILE A 285 -9.71 0.69 10.59
CA ILE A 285 -8.33 0.57 11.07
C ILE A 285 -8.26 0.60 12.61
N ALA A 286 -9.27 1.19 13.26
CA ALA A 286 -9.40 1.22 14.71
C ALA A 286 -10.21 0.03 15.25
N SER A 287 -10.56 -0.95 14.41
CA SER A 287 -11.27 -2.14 14.84
C SER A 287 -10.47 -2.93 15.89
N PRO A 288 -11.15 -3.68 16.77
CA PRO A 288 -10.48 -4.49 17.79
C PRO A 288 -9.46 -5.48 17.21
N VAL A 289 -9.75 -6.08 16.04
CA VAL A 289 -8.84 -7.06 15.41
C VAL A 289 -7.51 -6.43 15.00
N VAL A 290 -7.54 -5.21 14.45
CA VAL A 290 -6.30 -4.48 14.12
C VAL A 290 -5.61 -4.01 15.40
N ARG A 291 -6.35 -3.39 16.33
CA ARG A 291 -5.81 -2.85 17.58
C ARG A 291 -5.17 -3.88 18.50
N LEU A 292 -5.76 -5.07 18.57
CA LEU A 292 -5.39 -6.13 19.50
C LEU A 292 -4.48 -7.19 18.87
N MET A 293 -4.00 -6.98 17.64
CA MET A 293 -3.00 -7.87 17.02
C MET A 293 -1.85 -8.14 18.01
N ARG A 294 -1.67 -9.41 18.37
CA ARG A 294 -0.70 -9.82 19.40
C ARG A 294 0.65 -10.15 18.77
N PRO A 295 1.78 -9.96 19.48
CA PRO A 295 3.11 -10.30 18.97
C PRO A 295 3.21 -11.71 18.36
N GLY A 296 2.57 -12.72 18.96
CA GLY A 296 2.57 -14.09 18.42
C GLY A 296 1.72 -14.30 17.15
N GLU A 297 0.81 -13.38 16.84
CA GLU A 297 -0.05 -13.41 15.63
C GLU A 297 0.58 -12.63 14.45
N VAL A 298 1.65 -11.86 14.73
CA VAL A 298 2.35 -10.97 13.81
C VAL A 298 3.28 -11.74 12.87
N LEU A 299 3.88 -12.83 13.36
CA LEU A 299 4.89 -13.62 12.65
C LEU A 299 4.47 -15.06 12.35
N GLY A 300 3.19 -15.41 12.40
CA GLY A 300 2.72 -16.78 12.17
C GLY A 300 3.00 -17.29 10.75
N LYS A 301 1.97 -17.49 9.93
CA LYS A 301 2.13 -18.01 8.55
C LYS A 301 3.09 -17.20 7.66
N LEU A 302 3.34 -15.93 7.98
CA LEU A 302 4.27 -15.03 7.27
C LEU A 302 5.75 -15.42 7.41
N VAL A 303 6.09 -16.25 8.41
CA VAL A 303 7.44 -16.76 8.61
C VAL A 303 7.57 -18.18 8.05
N ASP A 304 6.50 -18.98 8.07
CA ASP A 304 6.40 -20.23 7.29
C ASP A 304 6.44 -19.94 5.78
N PHE A 305 5.95 -18.76 5.39
CA PHE A 305 6.12 -18.17 4.08
C PHE A 305 7.60 -18.13 3.74
N ALA A 306 8.42 -17.38 4.50
CA ALA A 306 9.88 -17.29 4.34
C ALA A 306 10.60 -18.66 4.40
N TRP A 307 10.01 -19.71 4.99
CA TRP A 307 10.64 -21.03 5.12
C TRP A 307 10.49 -21.89 3.86
N HIS A 308 9.41 -21.74 3.09
CA HIS A 308 9.25 -22.39 1.78
C HIS A 308 10.32 -21.95 0.75
N PHE A 309 11.14 -20.96 1.09
CA PHE A 309 12.21 -20.40 0.26
C PHE A 309 13.59 -21.05 0.48
N VAL A 310 13.81 -21.85 1.53
CA VAL A 310 15.15 -22.41 1.84
C VAL A 310 15.28 -23.90 1.46
N THR A 311 14.17 -24.62 1.30
CA THR A 311 14.18 -26.08 1.07
C THR A 311 13.49 -26.53 -0.22
N GLY A 312 13.27 -25.62 -1.18
CA GLY A 312 12.61 -25.88 -2.46
C GLY A 312 13.55 -25.85 -3.65
#